data_AF-A0A946EH31-F1
#
_entry.id   AF-A0A946EH31-F1
#
_cell.length_a   1.000
_cell.length_b   1.000
_cell.length_c   1.000
_cell.angle_alpha   90.00
_cell.angle_beta   90.00
_cell.angle_gamma   90.00
#
_symmetry.space_group_name_H-M   'P 1'
#
loop_
_entity.id
_entity.type
_entity.pdbx_description
1 polymer ?
#
loop_
_entity_poly.entity_id
_entity_poly.type
_entity_poly.pdbx_seq_one_letter_code
_entity_poly.pdbx_strand_id
1 'polypeptide(L)'
;MLKAQRDIEAFFQPPFSLPTMLICLTEICQNRLGGSQALGLAYGTVFILISPKGANRKIITHELAHIAVGRQLGSLAMVSGRLPAWFFEGLAVIVSRDARYLTFPKGGYPDVALPSSFREWRRRAELEHAQLYPAAAFKVSQWMDQNDGVFGVRVALKALAEGEVINFN
;
A
#
# COMPACT_ATOMS: atom_id res chain seq x y z
N MET A 1 2.71 16.85 -4.14
CA MET A 1 3.96 16.09 -3.98
C MET A 1 4.59 16.21 -2.60
N LEU A 2 5.11 17.38 -2.21
CA LEU A 2 5.79 17.56 -0.91
C LEU A 2 5.00 17.08 0.31
N LYS A 3 3.68 17.28 0.33
CA LYS A 3 2.82 16.79 1.40
C LYS A 3 2.78 15.26 1.48
N ALA A 4 2.73 14.57 0.34
CA ALA A 4 2.72 13.11 0.28
C ALA A 4 4.08 12.52 0.71
N GLN A 5 5.19 13.14 0.28
CA GLN A 5 6.52 12.78 0.76
C GLN A 5 6.62 12.88 2.29
N ARG A 6 6.14 13.99 2.86
CA ARG A 6 6.13 14.17 4.32
C ARG A 6 5.28 13.13 5.05
N ASP A 7 4.17 12.67 4.45
CA ASP A 7 3.36 11.60 5.04
C ASP A 7 4.16 10.29 5.11
N ILE A 8 4.91 9.97 4.05
CA ILE A 8 5.81 8.82 4.03
C ILE A 8 6.92 8.96 5.07
N GLU A 9 7.59 10.11 5.14
CA GLU A 9 8.67 10.34 6.10
C GLU A 9 8.17 10.31 7.54
N ALA A 10 6.97 10.82 7.82
CA ALA A 10 6.36 10.72 9.14
C ALA A 10 6.10 9.26 9.55
N PHE A 11 5.71 8.41 8.58
CA PHE A 11 5.40 7.00 8.85
C PHE A 11 6.63 6.09 8.85
N PHE A 12 7.56 6.24 7.91
CA PHE A 12 8.70 5.33 7.69
C PHE A 12 10.04 5.90 8.14
N GLN A 13 10.06 7.12 8.68
CA GLN A 13 11.24 7.93 9.01
C GLN A 13 11.93 8.54 7.77
N PRO A 14 12.44 9.78 7.88
CA PRO A 14 13.25 10.39 6.84
C PRO A 14 14.68 9.81 6.78
N PRO A 15 15.41 9.99 5.67
CA PRO A 15 14.96 10.65 4.43
C PRO A 15 14.22 9.69 3.49
N PHE A 16 13.19 10.17 2.79
CA PHE A 16 12.58 9.44 1.69
C PHE A 16 12.84 10.14 0.36
N SER A 17 13.56 9.48 -0.55
CA SER A 17 13.77 9.98 -1.91
C SER A 17 12.56 9.68 -2.80
N LEU A 18 12.03 10.68 -3.48
CA LEU A 18 10.90 10.45 -4.39
C LEU A 18 11.32 9.55 -5.57
N PRO A 19 10.49 8.58 -5.96
CA PRO A 19 10.67 7.84 -7.21
C PRO A 19 10.37 8.74 -8.42
N THR A 20 10.65 8.24 -9.62
CA THR A 20 10.15 8.88 -10.84
C THR A 20 8.61 8.84 -10.83
N MET A 21 7.98 9.91 -11.30
CA MET A 21 6.52 10.01 -11.33
C MET A 21 6.03 10.37 -12.70
N LEU A 22 5.12 9.54 -13.22
CA LEU A 22 4.41 9.80 -14.45
C LEU A 22 2.97 10.16 -14.09
N ILE A 23 2.57 11.42 -14.28
CA ILE A 23 1.22 11.89 -13.99
C ILE A 23 0.51 12.15 -15.31
N CYS A 24 -0.49 11.34 -15.62
CA CYS A 24 -1.29 11.51 -16.82
C CYS A 24 -2.31 12.62 -16.65
N LEU A 25 -2.43 13.47 -17.68
CA LEU A 25 -3.44 14.53 -17.74
C LEU A 25 -4.72 14.10 -18.46
N THR A 26 -4.66 13.00 -19.22
CA THR A 26 -5.80 12.46 -19.98
C THR A 26 -5.92 10.96 -19.81
N GLU A 27 -7.13 10.42 -20.01
CA GLU A 27 -7.37 8.97 -20.03
C GLU A 27 -6.60 8.30 -21.18
N ILE A 28 -6.36 9.02 -22.29
CA ILE A 28 -5.52 8.55 -23.40
C ILE A 28 -4.08 8.30 -22.94
N CYS A 29 -3.49 9.20 -22.15
CA CYS A 29 -2.16 9.01 -21.57
C CYS A 29 -2.13 7.75 -20.69
N GLN A 30 -3.12 7.61 -19.81
CA GLN A 30 -3.22 6.49 -18.88
C GLN A 30 -3.27 5.16 -19.64
N ASN A 31 -4.17 5.05 -20.62
CA ASN A 31 -4.35 3.83 -21.40
C ASN A 31 -3.09 3.45 -22.19
N ARG A 32 -2.36 4.44 -22.75
CA ARG A 32 -1.12 4.18 -23.49
C ARG A 32 0.03 3.71 -22.61
N LEU A 33 0.07 4.12 -21.35
CA LEU A 33 1.12 3.73 -20.40
C LEU A 33 0.78 2.44 -19.63
N GLY A 34 -0.23 1.69 -20.08
CA GLY A 34 -0.68 0.46 -19.42
C GLY A 34 -1.42 0.72 -18.11
N GLY A 35 -1.92 1.94 -17.90
CA GLY A 35 -2.79 2.26 -16.79
C GLY A 35 -4.10 1.50 -16.91
N SER A 36 -4.35 0.60 -15.97
CA SER A 36 -5.68 0.01 -15.74
C SER A 36 -6.68 1.09 -15.30
N GLN A 37 -7.92 0.72 -14.97
CA GLN A 37 -8.88 1.65 -14.33
C GLN A 37 -8.41 2.17 -12.94
N ALA A 38 -7.25 1.76 -12.45
CA ALA A 38 -6.68 2.21 -11.19
C ALA A 38 -6.38 3.72 -11.16
N LEU A 39 -6.44 4.30 -9.96
CA LEU A 39 -6.11 5.71 -9.73
C LEU A 39 -4.60 5.96 -9.68
N GLY A 40 -3.83 4.95 -9.29
CA GLY A 40 -2.38 4.94 -9.26
C GLY A 40 -1.85 3.53 -9.39
N LEU A 41 -0.60 3.40 -9.81
CA LEU A 41 0.13 2.13 -9.88
C LEU A 41 1.61 2.37 -9.55
N ALA A 42 2.13 1.63 -8.58
CA ALA A 42 3.56 1.52 -8.33
C ALA A 42 4.19 0.38 -9.14
N TYR A 43 5.27 0.69 -9.85
CA TYR A 43 6.05 -0.29 -10.62
C TYR A 43 7.35 -0.57 -9.88
N GLY A 44 7.35 -1.69 -9.15
CA GLY A 44 8.48 -2.06 -8.29
C GLY A 44 8.76 -0.98 -7.25
N THR A 45 9.99 -0.49 -7.21
CA THR A 45 10.48 0.53 -6.27
C THR A 45 10.94 1.82 -6.95
N VAL A 46 10.71 1.93 -8.26
CA VAL A 46 11.41 2.88 -9.14
C VAL A 46 10.53 4.01 -9.68
N PHE A 47 9.28 3.73 -10.02
CA PHE A 47 8.36 4.78 -10.48
C PHE A 47 6.90 4.48 -10.15
N ILE A 48 6.10 5.55 -10.12
CA ILE A 48 4.65 5.48 -9.97
C ILE A 48 3.97 6.15 -11.17
N LEU A 49 2.90 5.53 -11.66
CA LEU A 49 1.99 6.06 -12.68
C LEU A 49 0.72 6.53 -11.98
N ILE A 50 0.31 7.77 -12.24
CA ILE A 50 -0.87 8.38 -11.64
C ILE A 50 -1.86 8.73 -12.74
N SER A 51 -3.10 8.30 -12.58
CA SER A 51 -4.16 8.61 -13.53
C SER A 51 -4.62 10.07 -13.38
N PRO A 52 -5.34 10.63 -14.37
CA PRO A 52 -5.87 11.98 -14.28
C PRO A 52 -6.75 12.19 -13.04
N LYS A 53 -7.53 11.17 -12.66
CA LYS A 53 -8.42 11.18 -11.48
C LYS A 53 -7.66 10.90 -10.17
N GLY A 54 -6.46 10.33 -10.27
CA GLY A 54 -5.61 9.97 -9.13
C GLY A 54 -4.60 11.03 -8.70
N ALA A 55 -4.51 12.17 -9.40
CA ALA A 55 -3.54 13.23 -9.12
C ALA A 55 -3.86 14.04 -7.84
N ASN A 56 -4.02 13.35 -6.71
CA ASN A 56 -4.29 13.93 -5.40
C ASN A 56 -3.38 13.32 -4.32
N ARG A 57 -3.27 14.01 -3.19
CA ARG A 57 -2.36 13.64 -2.10
C ARG A 57 -2.55 12.20 -1.63
N LYS A 58 -3.79 11.74 -1.47
CA LYS A 58 -4.10 10.42 -0.87
C LYS A 58 -3.59 9.30 -1.77
N ILE A 59 -3.95 9.33 -3.04
CA ILE A 59 -3.52 8.33 -4.02
C ILE A 59 -2.00 8.35 -4.17
N ILE A 60 -1.40 9.52 -4.27
CA ILE A 60 0.07 9.62 -4.34
C ILE A 60 0.73 9.06 -3.08
N THR A 61 0.22 9.36 -1.88
CA THR A 61 0.75 8.78 -0.63
C THR A 61 0.59 7.26 -0.61
N HIS A 62 -0.51 6.71 -1.13
CA HIS A 62 -0.73 5.27 -1.27
C HIS A 62 0.37 4.64 -2.13
N GLU A 63 0.58 5.16 -3.33
CA GLU A 63 1.60 4.62 -4.24
C GLU A 63 3.03 4.79 -3.69
N LEU A 64 3.31 5.90 -3.00
CA LEU A 64 4.62 6.09 -2.37
C LEU A 64 4.83 5.15 -1.17
N ALA A 65 3.78 4.71 -0.48
CA ALA A 65 3.88 3.72 0.59
C ALA A 65 4.35 2.37 0.04
N HIS A 66 3.84 1.95 -1.13
CA HIS A 66 4.35 0.76 -1.82
C HIS A 66 5.84 0.86 -2.15
N ILE A 67 6.29 2.03 -2.65
CA ILE A 67 7.70 2.30 -2.94
C ILE A 67 8.55 2.25 -1.66
N ALA A 68 8.08 2.86 -0.56
CA ALA A 68 8.79 2.86 0.72
C ALA A 68 8.95 1.44 1.28
N VAL A 69 7.87 0.67 1.31
CA VAL A 69 7.90 -0.72 1.78
C VAL A 69 8.81 -1.57 0.90
N GLY A 70 8.65 -1.49 -0.44
CA GLY A 70 9.47 -2.26 -1.36
C GLY A 70 10.97 -1.94 -1.26
N ARG A 71 11.33 -0.68 -0.97
CA ARG A 71 12.74 -0.29 -0.75
C ARG A 71 13.31 -0.80 0.57
N GLN A 72 12.50 -0.86 1.63
CA GLN A 72 12.92 -1.42 2.92
C GLN A 72 13.09 -2.94 2.85
N LEU A 73 12.16 -3.63 2.19
CA LEU A 73 12.20 -5.08 2.03
C LEU A 73 13.27 -5.56 1.04
N GLY A 74 13.52 -4.77 0.00
CA GLY A 74 14.33 -5.20 -1.14
C GLY A 74 13.59 -6.18 -2.05
N SER A 75 14.12 -6.36 -3.27
CA SER A 75 13.45 -7.14 -4.32
C SER A 75 13.25 -8.61 -3.94
N LEU A 76 14.18 -9.21 -3.18
CA LEU A 76 14.13 -10.63 -2.82
C LEU A 76 12.97 -10.94 -1.85
N ALA A 77 12.79 -10.13 -0.81
CA ALA A 77 11.70 -10.32 0.16
C ALA A 77 10.33 -10.01 -0.46
N MET A 78 10.27 -9.09 -1.43
CA MET A 78 9.04 -8.81 -2.19
C MET A 78 8.59 -10.01 -3.04
N VAL A 79 9.52 -10.75 -3.65
CA VAL A 79 9.17 -11.91 -4.48
C VAL A 79 9.01 -13.20 -3.67
N SER A 80 9.54 -13.27 -2.45
CA SER A 80 9.43 -14.47 -1.59
C SER A 80 8.03 -14.65 -0.98
N GLY A 81 7.12 -13.69 -1.16
CA GLY A 81 5.75 -13.77 -0.63
C GLY A 81 5.65 -13.71 0.89
N ARG A 82 6.70 -13.24 1.58
CA ARG A 82 6.74 -13.17 3.05
C ARG A 82 5.91 -12.02 3.61
N LEU A 83 5.72 -10.95 2.83
CA LEU A 83 4.74 -9.91 3.12
C LEU A 83 3.42 -10.25 2.39
N PRO A 84 2.32 -10.51 3.12
CA PRO A 84 1.03 -10.76 2.49
C PRO A 84 0.54 -9.54 1.71
N ALA A 85 -0.07 -9.76 0.54
CA ALA A 85 -0.60 -8.70 -0.30
C ALA A 85 -1.65 -7.84 0.44
N TRP A 86 -2.51 -8.45 1.25
CA TRP A 86 -3.46 -7.70 2.07
C TRP A 86 -2.77 -6.76 3.07
N PHE A 87 -1.63 -7.15 3.63
CA PHE A 87 -0.90 -6.28 4.56
C PHE A 87 -0.26 -5.11 3.80
N PHE A 88 0.34 -5.40 2.65
CA PHE A 88 0.96 -4.38 1.78
C PHE A 88 -0.04 -3.29 1.36
N GLU A 89 -1.25 -3.68 0.96
CA GLU A 89 -2.30 -2.78 0.48
C GLU A 89 -3.04 -2.10 1.63
N GLY A 90 -3.35 -2.84 2.70
CA GLY A 90 -3.95 -2.28 3.90
C GLY A 90 -3.06 -1.24 4.58
N LEU A 91 -1.74 -1.48 4.63
CA LEU A 91 -0.78 -0.51 5.16
C LEU A 91 -0.76 0.76 4.31
N ALA A 92 -0.78 0.65 2.98
CA ALA A 92 -0.84 1.81 2.08
C ALA A 92 -2.11 2.66 2.29
N VAL A 93 -3.25 2.03 2.60
CA VAL A 93 -4.49 2.72 2.99
C VAL A 93 -4.32 3.49 4.32
N ILE A 94 -3.70 2.87 5.33
CA ILE A 94 -3.44 3.50 6.63
C ILE A 94 -2.51 4.71 6.46
N VAL A 95 -1.40 4.53 5.75
CA VAL A 95 -0.39 5.59 5.53
C VAL A 95 -0.97 6.75 4.73
N SER A 96 -1.78 6.47 3.71
CA SER A 96 -2.44 7.50 2.88
C SER A 96 -3.59 8.22 3.58
N ARG A 97 -4.05 7.72 4.73
CA ARG A 97 -5.20 8.23 5.49
C ARG A 97 -6.44 8.36 4.61
N ASP A 98 -6.69 7.34 3.78
CA ASP A 98 -7.82 7.37 2.87
C ASP A 98 -9.14 7.09 3.61
N ALA A 99 -9.83 8.16 3.98
CA ALA A 99 -11.11 8.12 4.68
C ALA A 99 -12.19 7.27 3.99
N ARG A 100 -12.07 7.01 2.68
CA ARG A 100 -12.98 6.10 1.96
C ARG A 100 -12.98 4.68 2.54
N TYR A 101 -11.87 4.26 3.13
CA TYR A 101 -11.66 2.90 3.64
C TYR A 101 -11.41 2.83 5.15
N LEU A 102 -11.13 3.98 5.79
CA LEU A 102 -10.85 4.07 7.23
C LEU A 102 -12.10 4.33 8.09
N THR A 103 -13.29 4.03 7.55
CA THR A 103 -14.52 4.06 8.33
C THR A 103 -14.87 2.63 8.73
N PHE A 104 -14.46 2.24 9.93
CA PHE A 104 -14.72 0.89 10.45
C PHE A 104 -16.10 0.81 11.12
N PRO A 105 -16.92 -0.21 10.82
CA PRO A 105 -18.21 -0.37 11.48
C PRO A 105 -18.04 -0.58 12.98
N LYS A 106 -18.98 -0.03 13.78
CA LYS A 106 -19.09 -0.38 15.20
C LYS A 106 -19.44 -1.86 15.30
N GLY A 107 -18.55 -2.67 15.88
CA GLY A 107 -18.66 -4.13 15.92
C GLY A 107 -17.65 -4.88 15.05
N GLY A 108 -16.79 -4.17 14.31
CA GLY A 108 -15.72 -4.74 13.49
C GLY A 108 -16.05 -4.74 12.00
N TYR A 109 -15.06 -5.11 11.18
CA TYR A 109 -15.23 -5.30 9.74
C TYR A 109 -15.68 -6.74 9.45
N PRO A 110 -16.55 -7.00 8.45
CA PRO A 110 -16.89 -8.36 8.05
C PRO A 110 -15.65 -9.22 7.77
N ASP A 111 -15.71 -10.50 8.12
CA ASP A 111 -14.65 -11.44 7.81
C ASP A 111 -14.62 -11.68 6.29
N VAL A 112 -13.69 -10.98 5.63
CA VAL A 112 -13.43 -11.11 4.20
C VAL A 112 -12.17 -11.94 4.06
N ALA A 113 -12.22 -13.01 3.27
CA ALA A 113 -11.04 -13.79 2.95
C ALA A 113 -10.02 -12.90 2.22
N LEU A 114 -8.98 -12.47 2.93
CA LEU A 114 -7.97 -11.53 2.42
C LEU A 114 -6.86 -12.27 1.67
N PRO A 115 -6.61 -11.95 0.38
CA PRO A 115 -5.56 -12.59 -0.40
C PRO A 115 -4.17 -12.31 0.17
N SER A 116 -3.41 -13.36 0.48
CA SER A 116 -1.97 -13.23 0.80
C SER A 116 -1.11 -13.09 -0.45
N SER A 117 -1.56 -13.60 -1.61
CA SER A 117 -0.84 -13.53 -2.88
C SER A 117 -1.18 -12.25 -3.65
N PHE A 118 -0.16 -11.56 -4.17
CA PHE A 118 -0.35 -10.39 -5.05
C PHE A 118 -1.11 -10.73 -6.34
N ARG A 119 -0.94 -11.96 -6.86
CA ARG A 119 -1.66 -12.41 -8.06
C ARG A 119 -3.16 -12.50 -7.77
N GLU A 120 -3.51 -13.13 -6.65
CA GLU A 120 -4.90 -13.27 -6.25
C GLU A 120 -5.50 -11.92 -5.85
N TRP A 121 -4.76 -11.09 -5.11
CA TRP A 121 -5.15 -9.73 -4.80
C TRP A 121 -5.53 -8.96 -6.05
N ARG A 122 -4.65 -8.92 -7.07
CA ARG A 122 -4.92 -8.21 -8.32
C ARG A 122 -6.18 -8.71 -9.02
N ARG A 123 -6.40 -10.03 -9.06
CA ARG A 123 -7.58 -10.64 -9.68
C ARG A 123 -8.89 -10.23 -8.98
N ARG A 124 -8.88 -10.13 -7.65
CA ARG A 124 -10.08 -9.84 -6.86
C ARG A 124 -10.32 -8.35 -6.65
N ALA A 125 -9.25 -7.56 -6.49
CA ALA A 125 -9.32 -6.12 -6.22
C ALA A 125 -10.09 -5.36 -7.30
N GLU A 126 -10.10 -5.81 -8.56
CA GLU A 126 -10.88 -5.18 -9.63
C GLU A 126 -12.40 -5.28 -9.41
N LEU A 127 -12.87 -6.39 -8.83
CA LEU A 127 -14.30 -6.68 -8.65
C LEU A 127 -14.80 -6.42 -7.22
N GLU A 128 -13.91 -6.61 -6.24
CA GLU A 128 -14.22 -6.58 -4.81
C GLU A 128 -13.56 -5.39 -4.08
N HIS A 129 -13.15 -4.36 -4.85
CA HIS A 129 -12.41 -3.19 -4.36
C HIS A 129 -12.99 -2.59 -3.06
N ALA A 130 -14.31 -2.39 -3.04
CA ALA A 130 -15.02 -1.75 -1.93
C ALA A 130 -15.05 -2.58 -0.64
N GLN A 131 -14.72 -3.88 -0.71
CA GLN A 131 -14.66 -4.77 0.44
C GLN A 131 -13.20 -5.05 0.85
N LEU A 132 -12.32 -5.33 -0.12
CA LEU A 132 -10.95 -5.77 0.15
C LEU A 132 -10.08 -4.71 0.81
N TYR A 133 -10.08 -3.47 0.30
CA TYR A 133 -9.24 -2.40 0.84
C TYR A 133 -9.60 -2.02 2.29
N PRO A 134 -10.87 -1.76 2.63
CA PRO A 134 -11.25 -1.49 4.01
C PRO A 134 -11.08 -2.70 4.95
N ALA A 135 -11.33 -3.94 4.49
CA ALA A 135 -11.03 -5.14 5.28
C ALA A 135 -9.54 -5.29 5.57
N ALA A 136 -8.69 -5.09 4.56
CA ALA A 136 -7.25 -5.11 4.71
C ALA A 136 -6.76 -4.01 5.66
N ALA A 137 -7.24 -2.78 5.50
CA ALA A 137 -6.91 -1.67 6.39
C ALA A 137 -7.33 -1.95 7.84
N PHE A 138 -8.52 -2.53 8.05
CA PHE A 138 -8.98 -2.92 9.37
C PHE A 138 -8.07 -3.99 10.00
N LYS A 139 -7.75 -5.06 9.26
CA LYS A 139 -6.87 -6.12 9.76
C LYS A 139 -5.45 -5.61 10.05
N VAL A 140 -4.91 -4.73 9.21
CA VAL A 140 -3.61 -4.09 9.49
C VAL A 140 -3.71 -3.20 10.74
N SER A 141 -4.81 -2.44 10.94
CA SER A 141 -4.96 -1.65 12.16
C SER A 141 -5.02 -2.52 13.42
N GLN A 142 -5.69 -3.67 13.37
CA GLN A 142 -5.72 -4.62 14.50
C GLN A 142 -4.34 -5.20 14.77
N TRP A 143 -3.61 -5.57 13.72
CA TRP A 143 -2.23 -6.05 13.86
C TRP A 143 -1.34 -4.96 14.48
N MET A 144 -1.45 -3.71 14.02
CA MET A 144 -0.72 -2.57 14.55
C MET A 144 -1.04 -2.34 16.04
N ASP A 145 -2.30 -2.42 16.45
CA ASP A 145 -2.71 -2.25 17.85
C ASP A 145 -2.09 -3.31 18.78
N GLN A 146 -1.81 -4.50 18.25
CA GLN A 146 -1.18 -5.60 18.97
C GLN A 146 0.36 -5.59 18.91
N ASN A 147 0.95 -4.79 18.03
CA ASN A 147 2.38 -4.79 17.71
C ASN A 147 2.95 -3.37 17.71
N ASP A 148 2.75 -2.61 18.79
CA ASP A 148 3.36 -1.29 19.01
C ASP A 148 3.13 -0.26 17.88
N GLY A 149 2.01 -0.37 17.17
CA GLY A 149 1.60 0.56 16.13
C GLY A 149 2.62 0.69 14.99
N VAL A 150 2.95 1.94 14.66
CA VAL A 150 3.92 2.27 13.60
C VAL A 150 5.32 1.71 13.90
N PHE A 151 5.70 1.62 15.18
CA PHE A 151 7.01 1.10 15.56
C PHE A 151 7.14 -0.38 15.19
N GLY A 152 6.17 -1.23 15.53
CA GLY A 152 6.24 -2.64 15.18
C GLY A 152 6.13 -2.90 13.68
N VAL A 153 5.42 -2.06 12.91
CA VAL A 153 5.47 -2.14 11.42
C VAL A 153 6.91 -2.00 10.92
N ARG A 154 7.66 -1.00 11.42
CA ARG A 154 9.06 -0.78 11.00
C ARG A 154 9.95 -1.94 11.41
N VAL A 155 9.78 -2.47 12.62
CA VAL A 155 10.51 -3.65 13.11
C VAL A 155 10.22 -4.87 12.23
N ALA A 156 8.95 -5.14 11.91
CA ALA A 156 8.54 -6.25 11.07
C ALA A 156 9.11 -6.15 9.66
N LEU A 157 9.07 -4.97 9.03
CA LEU A 157 9.66 -4.76 7.70
C LEU A 157 11.17 -4.97 7.70
N LYS A 158 11.87 -4.52 8.75
CA LYS A 158 13.30 -4.78 8.91
C LYS A 158 13.61 -6.28 9.06
N ALA A 159 12.89 -6.97 9.94
CA ALA A 159 13.05 -8.41 10.17
C ALA A 159 12.80 -9.21 8.87
N LEU A 160 11.75 -8.87 8.11
CA LEU A 160 11.48 -9.46 6.80
C LEU A 160 12.62 -9.25 5.80
N ALA A 161 13.23 -8.06 5.79
CA ALA A 161 14.37 -7.74 4.94
C ALA A 161 15.63 -8.55 5.33
N GLU A 162 15.79 -8.83 6.62
CA GLU A 162 16.87 -9.67 7.18
C GLU A 162 16.60 -11.17 7.00
N GLY A 163 15.42 -11.52 6.49
CA GLY A 163 15.06 -12.87 6.08
C GLY A 163 14.21 -13.63 7.07
N GLU A 164 13.79 -12.98 8.16
CA GLU A 164 12.92 -13.56 9.17
C GLU A 164 11.49 -13.76 8.64
N VAL A 165 10.72 -14.56 9.38
CA VAL A 165 9.31 -14.83 9.10
C VAL A 165 8.47 -14.15 10.18
N ILE A 166 7.59 -13.25 9.76
CA ILE A 166 6.66 -12.55 10.64
C ILE A 166 5.27 -13.15 10.49
N ASN A 167 4.60 -13.40 11.61
CA ASN A 167 3.17 -13.74 11.59
C ASN A 167 2.33 -12.46 11.58
N PHE A 168 1.54 -12.28 10.52
CA PHE A 168 0.62 -11.17 10.35
C PHE A 168 -0.85 -11.53 10.68
N ASN A 169 -1.11 -12.78 11.08
CA ASN A 169 -2.44 -13.24 11.50
C ASN A 169 -2.63 -13.17 13.01
#